data_AF-A0A380WJZ8-F1
#
_entry.id   AF-A0A380WJZ8-F1
#
_cell.length_a   1.000
_cell.length_b   1.000
_cell.length_c   1.000
_cell.angle_alpha   90.00
_cell.angle_beta   90.00
_cell.angle_gamma   90.00
#
_symmetry.space_group_name_H-M   'P 1'
#
loop_
_entity.id
_entity.type
_entity.pdbx_description
1 polymer ?
#
loop_
_entity_poly.entity_id
_entity_poly.type
_entity_poly.pdbx_seq_one_letter_code
_entity_poly.pdbx_strand_id
1 'polypeptide(L)'
;MAVSRKQEERALSEDEWKLVQNSHHPAVQDLSDAELRDLLKAVRERRDRAQGEANRQRREMRGKAAAKGVQPATKDHGTKAKLGVLAMSMRRLNGEHERRRQLAARIDLVENARHALALAKEKKPARGADFNTRQAHLGMRAVENAKVKSLARPMERGRLRKAAAVAQAKRDAR
;
A
#
# COMPACT_ATOMS: atom_id res chain seq x y z
N MET A 1 7.02 -21.05 7.39
CA MET A 1 6.91 -22.44 6.91
C MET A 1 6.78 -22.41 5.40
N ALA A 2 7.64 -23.12 4.68
CA ALA A 2 7.49 -23.32 3.25
C ALA A 2 6.59 -24.54 3.03
N VAL A 3 5.45 -24.35 2.38
CA VAL A 3 4.54 -25.42 1.99
C VAL A 3 4.91 -25.81 0.56
N SER A 4 5.06 -27.11 0.27
CA SER A 4 5.38 -27.53 -1.09
C SER A 4 4.16 -27.38 -2.01
N ARG A 5 4.36 -27.19 -3.32
CA ARG A 5 3.25 -27.07 -4.28
C ARG A 5 2.28 -28.25 -4.21
N LYS A 6 2.79 -29.47 -4.02
CA LYS A 6 1.98 -30.68 -3.83
C LYS A 6 1.12 -30.64 -2.57
N GLN A 7 1.61 -30.00 -1.49
CA GLN A 7 0.83 -29.79 -0.27
C GLN A 7 -0.20 -28.67 -0.46
N GLU A 8 0.14 -27.62 -1.22
CA GLU A 8 -0.82 -26.57 -1.58
C GLU A 8 -2.00 -27.14 -2.39
N GLU A 9 -1.71 -27.93 -3.42
CA GLU A 9 -2.71 -28.59 -4.26
C GLU A 9 -3.67 -29.48 -3.45
N ARG A 10 -3.13 -30.31 -2.54
CA ARG A 10 -3.96 -31.17 -1.67
C ARG A 10 -4.85 -30.40 -0.69
N ALA A 11 -4.46 -29.19 -0.32
CA ALA A 11 -5.19 -28.39 0.66
C ALA A 11 -6.34 -27.57 0.05
N LEU A 12 -6.39 -27.46 -1.29
CA LEU A 12 -7.28 -26.57 -2.01
C LEU A 12 -8.25 -27.36 -2.89
N SER A 13 -9.38 -26.73 -3.25
CA SER A 13 -10.20 -27.23 -4.36
C SER A 13 -9.50 -26.97 -5.69
N GLU A 14 -9.93 -27.65 -6.76
CA GLU A 14 -9.35 -27.46 -8.10
C GLU A 14 -9.39 -25.99 -8.56
N ASP A 15 -10.53 -25.31 -8.37
CA ASP A 15 -10.68 -23.89 -8.71
C ASP A 15 -9.79 -22.97 -7.86
N GLU A 16 -9.55 -23.33 -6.61
CA GLU A 16 -8.66 -22.58 -5.71
C GLU A 16 -7.20 -22.80 -6.08
N TRP A 17 -6.86 -24.03 -6.45
CA TRP A 17 -5.55 -24.36 -6.93
C TRP A 17 -5.21 -23.60 -8.22
N LYS A 18 -6.13 -23.53 -9.19
CA LYS A 18 -5.97 -22.71 -10.41
C LYS A 18 -5.67 -21.24 -10.08
N LEU A 19 -6.37 -20.63 -9.13
CA LEU A 19 -6.06 -19.26 -8.70
C LEU A 19 -4.69 -19.14 -8.03
N VAL A 20 -4.33 -20.08 -7.16
CA VAL A 20 -3.05 -20.05 -6.44
C VAL A 20 -1.87 -20.25 -7.38
N GLN A 21 -2.02 -21.05 -8.44
CA GLN A 21 -1.02 -21.21 -9.49
C GLN A 21 -0.63 -19.87 -10.13
N ASN A 22 -1.60 -19.00 -10.41
CA ASN A 22 -1.35 -17.66 -10.96
C ASN A 22 -0.59 -16.72 -9.99
N SER A 23 -0.54 -17.04 -8.70
CA SER A 23 0.24 -16.29 -7.70
C SER A 23 1.72 -16.67 -7.66
N HIS A 24 2.11 -17.78 -8.28
CA HIS A 24 3.48 -18.25 -8.29
C HIS A 24 4.29 -17.60 -9.41
N HIS A 25 5.59 -17.44 -9.17
CA HIS A 25 6.54 -17.12 -10.22
C HIS A 25 6.75 -18.36 -11.13
N PRO A 26 6.86 -18.19 -12.47
CA PRO A 26 6.87 -16.93 -13.23
C PRO A 26 5.49 -16.36 -13.58
N ALA A 27 4.41 -17.14 -13.54
CA ALA A 27 3.08 -16.78 -14.02
C ALA A 27 2.56 -15.40 -13.52
N VAL A 28 2.86 -15.04 -12.27
CA VAL A 28 2.45 -13.74 -11.71
C VAL A 28 3.04 -12.52 -12.44
N GLN A 29 4.16 -12.70 -13.15
CA GLN A 29 4.80 -11.63 -13.93
C GLN A 29 4.10 -11.39 -15.27
N ASP A 30 3.48 -12.42 -15.83
CA ASP A 30 2.79 -12.34 -17.13
C ASP A 30 1.41 -11.68 -17.02
N LEU A 31 0.89 -11.53 -15.80
CA LEU A 31 -0.39 -10.85 -15.53
C LEU A 31 -0.29 -9.35 -15.77
N SER A 32 -1.30 -8.76 -16.40
CA SER A 32 -1.49 -7.31 -16.44
C SER A 32 -1.86 -6.74 -15.05
N ASP A 33 -1.79 -5.42 -14.88
CA ASP A 33 -2.16 -4.76 -13.62
C ASP A 33 -3.66 -4.86 -13.30
N ALA A 34 -4.52 -4.97 -14.32
CA ALA A 34 -5.94 -5.26 -14.13
C ALA A 34 -6.13 -6.69 -13.60
N GLU A 35 -5.54 -7.68 -14.27
CA GLU A 35 -5.66 -9.09 -13.88
C GLU A 35 -5.06 -9.34 -12.49
N LEU A 36 -3.96 -8.68 -12.15
CA LEU A 36 -3.36 -8.76 -10.81
C LEU A 36 -4.31 -8.23 -9.73
N ARG A 37 -5.04 -7.14 -10.00
CA ARG A 37 -6.03 -6.58 -9.07
C ARG A 37 -7.24 -7.50 -8.92
N ASP A 38 -7.73 -8.07 -10.01
CA ASP A 38 -8.86 -9.00 -9.99
C ASP A 38 -8.49 -10.31 -9.28
N LEU A 39 -7.29 -10.83 -9.51
CA LEU A 39 -6.75 -11.98 -8.80
C LEU A 39 -6.61 -11.71 -7.30
N LEU A 40 -6.09 -10.53 -6.92
CA LEU A 40 -6.02 -10.09 -5.52
C LEU A 40 -7.40 -10.07 -4.86
N LYS A 41 -8.42 -9.56 -5.55
CA LYS A 41 -9.80 -9.52 -5.06
C LYS A 41 -10.35 -10.93 -4.86
N ALA A 42 -10.20 -11.80 -5.86
CA ALA A 42 -10.68 -13.18 -5.81
C ALA A 42 -10.01 -14.00 -4.70
N VAL A 43 -8.68 -13.92 -4.57
CA VAL A 43 -7.94 -14.64 -3.51
C VAL A 43 -8.29 -14.10 -2.12
N ARG A 44 -8.47 -12.78 -1.97
CA ARG A 44 -8.88 -12.18 -0.70
C ARG A 44 -10.24 -12.69 -0.25
N GLU A 45 -11.22 -12.70 -1.15
CA GLU A 45 -12.57 -13.17 -0.83
C GLU A 45 -12.57 -14.64 -0.39
N ARG A 46 -11.84 -15.51 -1.12
CA ARG A 46 -11.73 -16.93 -0.76
C ARG A 46 -10.98 -17.13 0.56
N ARG A 47 -9.93 -16.34 0.83
CA ARG A 47 -9.23 -16.33 2.12
C ARG A 47 -10.19 -15.95 3.25
N ASP A 48 -10.98 -14.89 3.08
CA ASP A 48 -11.88 -14.39 4.11
C ASP A 48 -12.99 -15.38 4.42
N ARG A 49 -13.52 -16.04 3.38
CA ARG A 49 -14.43 -17.18 3.54
C ARG A 49 -13.79 -18.31 4.34
N ALA A 50 -12.59 -18.76 3.95
CA ALA A 50 -11.86 -19.82 4.67
C ALA A 50 -11.52 -19.43 6.12
N GLN A 51 -11.19 -18.16 6.38
CA GLN A 51 -10.93 -17.63 7.71
C GLN A 51 -12.19 -17.68 8.58
N GLY A 52 -13.34 -17.30 8.03
CA GLY A 52 -14.63 -17.38 8.71
C GLY A 52 -15.00 -18.82 9.07
N GLU A 53 -14.76 -19.76 8.15
CA GLU A 53 -14.98 -21.18 8.38
C GLU A 53 -14.06 -21.75 9.47
N ALA A 54 -12.76 -21.44 9.41
CA ALA A 54 -11.79 -21.88 10.41
C ALA A 54 -12.13 -21.33 11.80
N ASN A 55 -12.55 -20.06 11.88
CA ASN A 55 -12.95 -19.44 13.14
C ASN A 55 -14.23 -20.06 13.69
N ARG A 56 -15.22 -20.34 12.83
CA ARG A 56 -16.46 -21.01 13.21
C ARG A 56 -16.19 -22.42 13.75
N GLN A 57 -15.48 -23.26 12.99
CA GLN A 57 -15.11 -24.61 13.41
C GLN A 57 -14.34 -24.62 14.73
N ARG A 58 -13.42 -23.66 14.92
CA ARG A 58 -12.71 -23.50 16.20
C ARG A 58 -13.64 -23.17 17.36
N ARG A 59 -14.70 -22.39 17.13
CA ARG A 59 -15.70 -22.08 18.16
C ARG A 59 -16.61 -23.28 18.43
N GLU A 60 -17.02 -24.01 17.41
CA GLU A 60 -17.81 -25.26 17.55
C GLU A 60 -17.04 -26.30 18.38
N MET A 61 -15.77 -26.56 18.06
CA MET A 61 -14.89 -27.46 18.84
C MET A 61 -14.74 -27.05 20.31
N ARG A 62 -14.88 -25.74 20.60
CA ARG A 62 -14.81 -25.20 21.96
C ARG A 62 -16.16 -25.16 22.67
N GLY A 63 -17.24 -25.62 22.03
CA GLY A 63 -18.62 -25.49 22.55
C GLY A 63 -19.12 -24.04 22.62
N LYS A 64 -18.47 -23.09 21.94
CA LYS A 64 -18.79 -21.66 21.96
C LYS A 64 -19.63 -21.19 20.78
N ALA A 65 -20.02 -22.09 19.90
CA ALA A 65 -20.91 -21.83 18.77
C ALA A 65 -21.76 -23.08 18.51
N ALA A 66 -22.99 -22.86 18.05
CA ALA A 66 -23.84 -23.95 17.57
C ALA A 66 -23.20 -24.63 16.36
N ALA A 67 -23.41 -25.94 16.24
CA ALA A 67 -22.96 -26.69 15.09
C ALA A 67 -23.63 -26.17 13.82
N LYS A 68 -22.85 -25.93 12.76
CA LYS A 68 -23.42 -25.63 11.44
C LYS A 68 -24.12 -26.85 10.83
N GLY A 69 -23.62 -28.05 11.11
CA GLY A 69 -24.18 -29.32 10.66
C GLY A 69 -24.88 -30.09 11.78
N VAL A 70 -25.18 -31.36 11.54
CA VAL A 70 -25.82 -32.25 12.53
C VAL A 70 -24.96 -32.41 13.79
N GLN A 71 -23.64 -32.36 13.65
CA GLN A 71 -22.68 -32.46 14.74
C GLN A 71 -21.66 -31.31 14.66
N PRO A 72 -21.14 -30.84 15.81
CA PRO A 72 -20.10 -29.83 15.84
C PRO A 72 -18.82 -30.35 15.14
N ALA A 73 -18.06 -29.44 14.54
CA ALA A 73 -16.76 -29.80 13.99
C ALA A 73 -15.85 -30.42 15.07
N THR A 74 -15.17 -31.52 14.74
CA THR A 74 -14.23 -32.22 15.65
C THR A 74 -12.76 -31.93 15.34
N LYS A 75 -12.45 -31.51 14.10
CA LYS A 75 -11.09 -31.18 13.62
C LYS A 75 -11.14 -29.99 12.68
N ASP A 76 -10.11 -29.14 12.69
CA ASP A 76 -9.99 -27.95 11.81
C ASP A 76 -8.69 -27.90 10.97
N HIS A 77 -7.93 -29.01 10.92
CA HIS A 77 -6.63 -29.04 10.25
C HIS A 77 -6.68 -28.71 8.75
N GLY A 78 -7.66 -29.27 8.01
CA GLY A 78 -7.81 -29.02 6.58
C GLY A 78 -8.14 -27.55 6.28
N THR A 79 -9.08 -26.98 7.01
CA THR A 79 -9.49 -25.57 6.88
C THR A 79 -8.34 -24.61 7.23
N LYS A 80 -7.54 -24.94 8.26
CA LYS A 80 -6.32 -24.20 8.58
C LYS A 80 -5.25 -24.30 7.50
N ALA A 81 -5.04 -25.48 6.93
CA ALA A 81 -4.09 -25.68 5.85
C ALA A 81 -4.48 -24.85 4.62
N LYS A 82 -5.75 -24.96 4.18
CA LYS A 82 -6.34 -24.13 3.12
C LYS A 82 -6.15 -22.64 3.37
N LEU A 83 -6.51 -22.16 4.56
CA LEU A 83 -6.33 -20.77 4.96
C LEU A 83 -4.86 -20.33 4.88
N GLY A 84 -3.93 -21.18 5.35
CA GLY A 84 -2.50 -20.92 5.28
C GLY A 84 -2.01 -20.73 3.84
N VAL A 85 -2.43 -21.61 2.92
CA VAL A 85 -2.06 -21.52 1.50
C VAL A 85 -2.63 -20.26 0.84
N LEU A 86 -3.90 -19.92 1.10
CA LEU A 86 -4.52 -18.70 0.59
C LEU A 86 -3.85 -17.43 1.16
N ALA A 87 -3.47 -17.44 2.44
CA ALA A 87 -2.73 -16.33 3.06
C ALA A 87 -1.33 -16.15 2.45
N MET A 88 -0.61 -17.25 2.17
CA MET A 88 0.68 -17.20 1.49
C MET A 88 0.56 -16.68 0.06
N SER A 89 -0.51 -17.07 -0.65
CA SER A 89 -0.81 -16.57 -2.00
C SER A 89 -1.10 -15.07 -1.97
N MET A 90 -1.88 -14.59 -1.01
CA MET A 90 -2.09 -13.15 -0.80
C MET A 90 -0.78 -12.40 -0.55
N ARG A 91 0.12 -12.98 0.25
CA ARG A 91 1.42 -12.35 0.53
C ARG A 91 2.25 -12.20 -0.75
N ARG A 92 2.28 -13.22 -1.62
CA ARG A 92 2.97 -13.15 -2.93
C ARG A 92 2.38 -12.06 -3.82
N LEU A 93 1.05 -12.06 -3.98
CA LEU A 93 0.35 -11.10 -4.83
C LEU A 93 0.49 -9.65 -4.33
N ASN A 94 0.38 -9.44 -3.02
CA ASN A 94 0.61 -8.10 -2.43
C ASN A 94 2.05 -7.63 -2.66
N GLY A 95 3.03 -8.54 -2.56
CA GLY A 95 4.44 -8.23 -2.84
C GLY A 95 4.65 -7.81 -4.29
N GLU A 96 4.03 -8.52 -5.24
CA GLU A 96 4.10 -8.17 -6.65
C GLU A 96 3.40 -6.84 -6.95
N HIS A 97 2.22 -6.61 -6.39
CA HIS A 97 1.50 -5.34 -6.56
C HIS A 97 2.30 -4.16 -6.00
N GLU A 98 2.89 -4.31 -4.82
CA GLU A 98 3.74 -3.29 -4.22
C GLU A 98 5.02 -3.06 -5.03
N ARG A 99 5.63 -4.13 -5.58
CA ARG A 99 6.79 -4.03 -6.48
C ARG A 99 6.46 -3.18 -7.71
N ARG A 100 5.32 -3.44 -8.37
CA ARG A 100 4.87 -2.68 -9.54
C ARG A 100 4.59 -1.22 -9.19
N ARG A 101 3.92 -0.97 -8.06
CA ARG A 101 3.67 0.39 -7.55
C ARG A 101 4.96 1.18 -7.32
N GLN A 102 5.95 0.57 -6.66
CA GLN A 102 7.24 1.21 -6.40
C GLN A 102 8.02 1.47 -7.69
N LEU A 103 7.95 0.57 -8.66
CA LEU A 103 8.59 0.75 -9.96
C LEU A 103 7.97 1.92 -10.72
N ALA A 104 6.64 1.99 -10.79
CA ALA A 104 5.92 3.09 -11.42
C ALA A 104 6.29 4.43 -10.76
N ALA A 105 6.23 4.51 -9.42
CA ALA A 105 6.60 5.72 -8.68
C ALA A 105 8.04 6.19 -8.93
N ARG A 106 8.98 5.25 -9.14
CA ARG A 106 10.37 5.59 -9.49
C ARG A 106 10.48 6.15 -10.90
N ILE A 107 9.75 5.60 -11.86
CA ILE A 107 9.71 6.09 -13.24
C ILE A 107 9.15 7.51 -13.26
N ASP A 108 8.00 7.72 -12.61
CA ASP A 108 7.35 9.04 -12.50
C ASP A 108 8.29 10.07 -11.86
N LEU A 109 9.04 9.69 -10.81
CA LEU A 109 10.00 10.58 -10.16
C LEU A 109 11.13 11.00 -11.11
N VAL A 110 11.65 10.06 -11.91
CA VAL A 110 12.71 10.34 -12.89
C VAL A 110 12.19 11.26 -13.99
N GLU A 111 10.97 11.03 -14.49
CA GLU A 111 10.35 11.88 -15.52
C GLU A 111 10.10 13.30 -15.01
N ASN A 112 9.54 13.43 -13.81
CA ASN A 112 9.33 14.72 -13.16
C ASN A 112 10.65 15.48 -12.95
N ALA A 113 11.71 14.79 -12.53
CA ALA A 113 13.03 15.40 -12.37
C ALA A 113 13.63 15.87 -13.70
N ARG A 114 13.47 15.08 -14.78
CA ARG A 114 13.90 15.46 -16.13
C ARG A 114 13.14 16.68 -16.64
N HIS A 115 11.83 16.71 -16.45
CA HIS A 115 10.99 17.86 -16.83
C HIS A 115 11.37 19.12 -16.05
N ALA A 116 11.56 19.03 -14.74
CA ALA A 116 12.00 20.16 -13.91
C ALA A 116 13.38 20.69 -14.34
N LEU A 117 14.30 19.80 -14.70
CA LEU A 117 15.63 20.16 -15.21
C LEU A 117 15.54 20.86 -16.58
N ALA A 118 14.65 20.42 -17.47
CA ALA A 118 14.41 21.09 -18.75
C ALA A 118 13.88 22.52 -18.55
N LEU A 119 12.86 22.69 -17.70
CA LEU A 119 12.34 24.01 -17.34
C LEU A 119 13.40 24.91 -16.70
N ALA A 120 14.27 24.34 -15.84
CA ALA A 120 15.36 25.10 -15.22
C ALA A 120 16.43 25.53 -16.24
N LYS A 121 16.65 24.74 -17.30
CA LYS A 121 17.54 25.11 -18.41
C LYS A 121 16.94 26.23 -19.27
N GLU A 122 15.64 26.15 -19.58
CA GLU A 122 14.92 27.19 -20.34
C GLU A 122 14.83 28.52 -19.59
N LYS A 123 14.59 28.47 -18.27
CA LYS A 123 14.49 29.66 -17.41
C LYS A 123 15.83 30.33 -17.11
N LYS A 124 16.97 29.70 -17.43
CA LYS A 124 18.26 30.38 -17.28
C LYS A 124 18.34 31.42 -18.40
N PRO A 125 18.28 32.74 -18.10
CA PRO A 125 18.63 33.72 -19.11
C PRO A 125 20.04 33.41 -19.60
N ALA A 126 20.30 33.59 -20.89
CA ALA A 126 21.66 33.64 -21.39
C ALA A 126 22.39 34.66 -20.50
N ARG A 127 23.33 34.19 -19.68
CA ARG A 127 24.18 35.10 -18.92
C ARG A 127 24.85 35.97 -19.98
N GLY A 128 24.47 37.25 -20.03
CA GLY A 128 25.17 38.22 -20.88
C GLY A 128 26.67 38.14 -20.59
N ALA A 129 27.51 38.48 -21.57
CA ALA A 129 28.97 38.45 -21.45
C ALA A 129 29.49 39.13 -20.16
N ASP A 130 28.67 39.99 -19.56
CA ASP A 130 28.95 40.81 -18.38
C ASP A 130 28.74 40.08 -17.03
N PHE A 131 28.18 38.86 -17.02
CA PHE A 131 27.84 38.12 -15.79
C PHE A 131 29.07 37.76 -14.93
N ASN A 132 30.27 37.88 -15.50
CA ASN A 132 31.53 37.70 -14.80
C ASN A 132 32.47 38.90 -15.02
N THR A 133 31.91 40.12 -15.06
CA THR A 133 32.73 41.30 -14.85
C THR A 133 33.09 41.34 -13.37
N ARG A 134 34.40 41.40 -13.08
CA ARG A 134 34.96 41.49 -11.73
C ARG A 134 34.59 42.83 -11.09
N GLN A 135 33.34 42.99 -10.68
CA GLN A 135 32.90 44.09 -9.83
C GLN A 135 33.18 43.64 -8.40
N ALA A 136 34.37 43.95 -7.91
CA ALA A 136 34.69 43.75 -6.52
C ALA A 136 33.87 44.74 -5.64
N HIS A 137 33.67 44.38 -4.38
CA HIS A 137 33.37 45.25 -3.23
C HIS A 137 31.93 45.39 -2.69
N LEU A 138 30.88 44.81 -3.27
CA LEU A 138 29.59 44.69 -2.55
C LEU A 138 29.17 43.22 -2.54
N GLY A 139 29.58 42.52 -1.49
CA GLY A 139 29.25 41.10 -1.28
C GLY A 139 27.75 40.80 -1.37
N MET A 140 27.43 39.51 -1.35
CA MET A 140 26.06 38.97 -1.43
C MET A 140 25.09 39.78 -0.55
N ARG A 141 24.14 40.53 -1.13
CA ARG A 141 23.11 41.23 -0.36
C ARG A 141 22.30 40.19 0.41
N ALA A 142 22.29 40.30 1.74
CA ALA A 142 21.45 39.47 2.58
C ALA A 142 19.98 39.76 2.23
N VAL A 143 19.32 38.82 1.53
CA VAL A 143 17.87 38.82 1.39
C VAL A 143 17.33 38.18 2.66
N GLU A 144 17.06 38.99 3.67
CA GLU A 144 16.44 38.51 4.89
C GLU A 144 15.06 37.94 4.56
N ASN A 145 14.83 36.68 4.92
CA ASN A 145 13.50 36.09 4.81
C ASN A 145 12.61 36.76 5.86
N ALA A 146 11.83 37.76 5.44
CA ALA A 146 10.92 38.50 6.30
C ALA A 146 9.88 37.52 6.88
N LYS A 147 10.18 36.99 8.07
CA LYS A 147 9.26 36.12 8.79
C LYS A 147 7.99 36.92 9.05
N VAL A 148 6.88 36.46 8.47
CA VAL A 148 5.57 37.09 8.65
C VAL A 148 5.27 37.15 10.14
N LYS A 149 4.91 38.32 10.66
CA LYS A 149 4.54 38.48 12.07
C LYS A 149 3.36 37.57 12.37
N SER A 150 3.52 36.66 13.34
CA SER A 150 2.41 35.83 13.82
C SER A 150 1.35 36.74 14.44
N LEU A 151 0.20 36.88 13.77
CA LEU A 151 -0.95 37.62 14.29
C LEU A 151 -1.65 36.87 15.43
N ALA A 152 -1.35 35.58 15.62
CA ALA A 152 -1.91 34.76 16.68
C ALA A 152 -1.15 34.99 18.00
N ARG A 153 -1.91 35.27 19.08
CA ARG A 153 -1.38 35.35 20.44
C ARG A 153 -0.89 33.97 20.90
N PRO A 154 0.33 33.86 21.49
CA PRO A 154 0.86 32.56 21.91
C PRO A 154 -0.08 31.75 22.83
N MET A 155 -0.77 32.41 23.76
CA MET A 155 -1.71 31.79 24.69
C MET A 155 -2.97 31.22 24.01
N GLU A 156 -3.31 31.69 22.81
CA GLU A 156 -4.51 31.26 22.08
C GLU A 156 -4.22 30.11 21.10
N ARG A 157 -2.94 29.81 20.83
CA ARG A 157 -2.53 28.80 19.83
C ARG A 157 -3.09 27.41 20.15
N GLY A 158 -3.09 27.02 21.43
CA GLY A 158 -3.65 25.73 21.86
C GLY A 158 -5.15 25.64 21.58
N ARG A 159 -5.90 26.69 21.94
CA ARG A 159 -7.35 26.79 21.71
C ARG A 159 -7.68 26.73 20.22
N LEU A 160 -7.01 27.55 19.40
CA LEU A 160 -7.23 27.60 17.95
C LEU A 160 -6.89 26.27 17.27
N ARG A 161 -5.79 25.63 17.67
CA ARG A 161 -5.40 24.29 17.18
C ARG A 161 -6.46 23.24 17.49
N LYS A 162 -7.02 23.25 18.71
CA LYS A 162 -8.06 22.30 19.11
C LYS A 162 -9.36 22.55 18.36
N ALA A 163 -9.76 23.81 18.18
CA ALA A 163 -10.94 24.19 17.41
C ALA A 163 -10.84 23.73 15.94
N ALA A 164 -9.68 23.95 15.30
CA ALA A 164 -9.43 23.50 13.93
C ALA A 164 -9.48 21.96 13.80
N ALA A 165 -8.89 21.23 14.77
CA ALA A 165 -8.93 19.78 14.78
C ALA A 165 -10.36 19.23 14.90
N VAL A 166 -11.20 19.84 15.77
CA VAL A 166 -12.62 19.46 15.91
C VAL A 166 -13.40 19.75 14.62
N ALA A 167 -13.18 20.92 14.01
CA ALA A 167 -13.83 21.27 12.75
C ALA A 167 -13.43 20.32 11.61
N GLN A 168 -12.16 19.90 11.56
CA GLN A 168 -11.68 18.94 10.58
C GLN A 168 -12.30 17.57 10.77
N ALA A 169 -12.32 17.04 12.01
CA ALA A 169 -12.96 15.77 12.30
C ALA A 169 -14.45 15.77 11.92
N LYS A 170 -15.16 16.90 12.08
CA LYS A 170 -16.55 17.06 11.64
C LYS A 170 -16.71 17.06 10.13
N ARG A 171 -15.72 17.58 9.38
CA ARG A 171 -15.70 17.52 7.91
C ARG A 171 -15.39 16.11 7.43
N ASP A 172 -14.43 15.43 8.04
CA ASP A 172 -14.02 14.07 7.66
C ASP A 172 -15.08 13.01 8.00
N ALA A 173 -15.98 13.32 8.93
CA ALA A 173 -17.12 12.47 9.29
C ALA A 173 -18.39 12.71 8.44
N ARG A 174 -18.35 13.64 7.48
CA ARG A 174 -19.40 13.84 6.46
C ARG A 174 -19.04 13.11 5.18
#